data_AF-A0A9D4ZFR1-F1
#
_entry.id   AF-A0A9D4ZFR1-F1
#
_cell.length_a   1.000
_cell.length_b   1.000
_cell.length_c   1.000
_cell.angle_alpha   90.00
_cell.angle_beta   90.00
_cell.angle_gamma   90.00
#
_symmetry.space_group_name_H-M   'P 1'
#
loop_
_entity.id
_entity.type
_entity.pdbx_description
1 polymer ?
#
loop_
_entity_poly.entity_id
_entity_poly.type
_entity_poly.pdbx_seq_one_letter_code
_entity_poly.pdbx_strand_id
1 'polypeptide(L)'
;KLVHHNVIATGLDSDVALGSALIEMFIQCGALEEARKVFEKLPSRNVVAWGAMIGGYAQQELGLIVLELFARMQQEGVAPNI
;
A
#
# COMPACT_ATOMS: atom_id res chain seq x y z
N LYS A 1 -9.65 -27.90 2.00
CA LYS A 1 -8.38 -27.16 1.84
C LYS A 1 -8.14 -26.90 0.36
N LEU A 2 -8.48 -25.71 -0.17
CA LEU A 2 -8.04 -25.21 -1.50
C LEU A 2 -8.64 -23.84 -1.92
N VAL A 3 -9.39 -23.15 -1.05
CA VAL A 3 -10.03 -21.86 -1.44
C VAL A 3 -9.28 -20.63 -0.90
N HIS A 4 -8.32 -20.79 0.01
CA HIS A 4 -7.63 -19.65 0.64
C HIS A 4 -6.47 -19.05 -0.18
N HIS A 5 -6.03 -19.69 -1.27
CA HIS A 5 -4.86 -19.22 -2.04
C HIS A 5 -5.22 -18.52 -3.36
N ASN A 6 -6.43 -18.71 -3.88
CA ASN A 6 -6.79 -18.17 -5.19
C ASN A 6 -7.52 -16.81 -5.14
N VAL A 7 -8.03 -16.38 -3.99
CA VAL A 7 -8.72 -15.08 -3.86
C VAL A 7 -7.74 -13.91 -3.88
N ILE A 8 -6.49 -14.12 -3.44
CA ILE A 8 -5.47 -13.06 -3.39
C ILE A 8 -4.99 -12.68 -4.79
N ALA A 9 -5.02 -13.62 -5.76
CA ALA A 9 -4.51 -13.39 -7.11
C ALA A 9 -5.55 -12.82 -8.08
N THR A 10 -6.85 -13.06 -7.87
CA THR A 10 -7.91 -12.64 -8.81
C THR A 10 -8.76 -11.48 -8.32
N GLY A 11 -8.80 -11.22 -7.00
CA GLY A 11 -9.57 -10.11 -6.42
C GLY A 11 -8.80 -8.79 -6.31
N LEU A 12 -7.47 -8.84 -6.23
CA LEU A 12 -6.64 -7.64 -6.07
C LEU A 12 -6.47 -6.83 -7.38
N ASP A 13 -6.69 -7.48 -8.52
CA ASP A 13 -6.78 -6.83 -9.84
C ASP A 13 -8.03 -5.94 -9.97
N SER A 14 -9.09 -6.20 -9.18
CA SER A 14 -10.41 -5.62 -9.42
C SER A 14 -10.74 -4.37 -8.63
N ASP A 15 -9.97 -3.99 -7.60
CA ASP A 15 -10.21 -2.70 -6.96
C ASP A 15 -8.99 -2.15 -6.21
N VAL A 16 -8.30 -1.18 -6.81
CA VAL A 16 -7.25 -0.40 -6.14
C VAL A 16 -7.80 0.27 -4.86
N ALA A 17 -9.12 0.53 -4.78
CA ALA A 17 -9.75 1.01 -3.57
C ALA A 17 -9.76 -0.06 -2.46
N LEU A 18 -10.00 -1.34 -2.79
CA LEU A 18 -9.90 -2.44 -1.83
C LEU A 18 -8.46 -2.61 -1.34
N GLY A 19 -7.49 -2.50 -2.24
CA GLY A 19 -6.07 -2.51 -1.89
C GLY A 19 -5.69 -1.41 -0.91
N SER A 20 -6.14 -0.18 -1.18
CA SER A 20 -5.89 0.99 -0.33
C SER A 20 -6.57 0.85 1.05
N ALA A 21 -7.82 0.37 1.08
CA ALA A 21 -8.55 0.13 2.33
C ALA A 21 -7.89 -0.96 3.20
N LEU A 22 -7.36 -2.02 2.59
CA LEU A 22 -6.61 -3.06 3.31
C LEU A 22 -5.30 -2.52 3.89
N ILE A 23 -4.58 -1.67 3.14
CA ILE A 23 -3.38 -0.99 3.62
C ILE A 23 -3.71 -0.14 4.86
N GLU A 24 -4.74 0.70 4.78
CA GLU A 24 -5.17 1.55 5.91
C GLU A 24 -5.57 0.72 7.13
N MET A 25 -6.33 -0.35 6.94
CA MET A 25 -6.75 -1.23 8.03
C MET A 25 -5.54 -1.89 8.72
N PHE A 26 -4.57 -2.38 7.95
CA PHE A 26 -3.35 -2.96 8.53
C PHE A 26 -2.49 -1.93 9.27
N ILE A 27 -2.39 -0.70 8.76
CA ILE A 27 -1.69 0.40 9.44
C ILE A 27 -2.38 0.72 10.79
N GLN A 28 -3.71 0.84 10.80
CA GLN A 28 -4.49 1.09 12.03
C GLN A 28 -4.34 -0.04 13.06
N CYS A 29 -4.12 -1.27 12.60
CA CYS A 29 -3.83 -2.42 13.46
C CYS A 29 -2.36 -2.50 13.93
N GLY A 30 -1.49 -1.57 13.50
CA GLY A 30 -0.04 -1.63 13.77
C GLY A 30 0.70 -2.71 12.96
N ALA A 31 0.03 -3.35 12.00
CA ALA A 31 0.56 -4.45 11.19
C ALA A 31 1.20 -3.92 9.90
N LEU A 32 2.18 -3.04 10.02
CA LEU A 32 2.78 -2.31 8.88
C LEU A 32 3.37 -3.23 7.81
N GLU A 33 3.90 -4.39 8.20
CA GLU A 33 4.48 -5.34 7.25
C GLU A 33 3.44 -6.08 6.42
N GLU A 34 2.24 -6.28 6.97
CA GLU A 34 1.11 -6.79 6.19
C GLU A 34 0.60 -5.71 5.22
N ALA A 35 0.56 -4.44 5.66
CA ALA A 35 0.24 -3.31 4.79
C ALA A 35 1.23 -3.23 3.60
N ARG A 36 2.54 -3.34 3.86
CA ARG A 36 3.58 -3.37 2.83
C ARG A 36 3.41 -4.54 1.86
N LYS A 37 3.07 -5.74 2.36
CA LYS A 37 2.82 -6.91 1.49
C LYS A 37 1.63 -6.70 0.55
N VAL A 38 0.57 -6.06 1.01
CA VAL A 38 -0.58 -5.71 0.15
C VAL A 38 -0.14 -4.68 -0.88
N PHE A 39 0.55 -3.63 -0.44
CA PHE A 39 1.03 -2.56 -1.31
C PHE A 39 1.93 -3.06 -2.45
N GLU A 40 2.87 -3.97 -2.17
CA GLU A 40 3.75 -4.53 -3.20
C GLU A 40 3.05 -5.50 -4.16
N LYS A 41 1.89 -6.04 -3.77
CA LYS A 41 1.08 -6.93 -4.63
C LYS A 41 0.11 -6.16 -5.53
N LEU A 42 -0.06 -4.85 -5.33
CA LEU A 42 -0.95 -4.06 -6.19
C LEU A 42 -0.37 -3.96 -7.61
N PRO A 43 -1.14 -4.32 -8.65
CA PRO A 43 -0.69 -4.23 -10.04
C PRO A 43 -0.49 -2.77 -10.49
N SER A 44 -1.26 -1.86 -9.90
CA SER A 44 -1.12 -0.40 -10.06
C SER A 44 -1.38 0.27 -8.72
N ARG A 45 -0.43 1.09 -8.29
CA ARG A 45 -0.51 1.88 -7.05
C ARG A 45 -0.90 3.30 -7.40
N ASN A 46 -2.14 3.67 -7.11
CA ASN A 46 -2.60 5.05 -7.29
C ASN A 46 -2.11 5.95 -6.15
N VAL A 47 -2.35 7.26 -6.28
CA VAL A 47 -1.97 8.27 -5.28
C VAL A 47 -2.50 7.96 -3.87
N VAL A 48 -3.65 7.28 -3.75
CA VAL A 48 -4.25 6.91 -2.47
C VAL A 48 -3.45 5.81 -1.79
N ALA A 49 -3.11 4.73 -2.50
CA ALA A 49 -2.29 3.64 -1.95
C ALA A 49 -0.90 4.14 -1.50
N TRP A 50 -0.29 5.04 -2.28
CA TRP A 50 0.98 5.70 -1.92
C TRP A 50 0.83 6.56 -0.66
N GLY A 51 -0.20 7.40 -0.61
CA GLY A 51 -0.47 8.26 0.53
C GLY A 51 -0.69 7.47 1.82
N ALA A 52 -1.44 6.36 1.74
CA ALA A 52 -1.68 5.48 2.87
C ALA A 52 -0.38 4.88 3.43
N MET A 53 0.49 4.30 2.57
CA MET A 53 1.76 3.74 3.04
C MET A 53 2.71 4.80 3.60
N ILE A 54 2.85 5.94 2.91
CA ILE A 54 3.69 7.04 3.36
C ILE A 54 3.20 7.57 4.72
N GLY A 55 1.90 7.79 4.87
CA GLY A 55 1.29 8.21 6.13
C GLY A 55 1.50 7.20 7.26
N GLY A 56 1.36 5.91 6.96
CA GLY A 56 1.61 4.83 7.92
C GLY A 56 3.05 4.80 8.45
N TYR A 57 4.05 4.93 7.57
CA TYR A 57 5.46 5.00 8.00
C TYR A 57 5.79 6.32 8.71
N ALA A 58 5.16 7.44 8.31
CA ALA A 58 5.35 8.73 8.96
C ALA A 58 4.86 8.74 10.41
N GLN A 59 3.72 8.10 10.68
CA GLN A 59 3.17 7.95 12.04
C GLN A 59 4.05 7.10 12.97
N GLN A 60 4.92 6.26 12.40
CA GLN A 60 5.87 5.43 13.15
C GLN A 60 7.28 6.03 13.23
N GLU A 61 7.45 7.30 12.85
CA GLU A 61 8.74 8.03 12.86
C GLU A 61 9.82 7.41 11.95
N LEU A 62 9.41 6.60 10.97
CA LEU A 62 10.31 5.93 10.02
C LEU A 62 10.62 6.83 8.81
N GLY A 63 11.19 8.02 9.07
CA GLY A 63 11.38 9.08 8.09
C GLY A 63 12.23 8.71 6.86
N LEU A 64 13.21 7.81 7.00
CA LEU A 64 14.00 7.33 5.85
C LEU A 64 13.14 6.54 4.85
N ILE A 65 12.23 5.71 5.35
CA ILE A 65 11.34 4.90 4.51
C ILE A 65 10.31 5.80 3.83
N VAL A 66 9.85 6.84 4.51
CA VAL A 66 8.96 7.86 3.93
C VAL A 66 9.59 8.51 2.70
N LEU A 67 10.86 8.94 2.81
CA LEU A 67 11.58 9.56 1.68
C LEU A 67 11.81 8.57 0.53
N GLU A 68 12.13 7.32 0.85
CA GLU A 68 12.30 6.26 -0.15
C GLU A 68 10.99 6.00 -0.91
N LEU A 69 9.87 5.87 -0.20
CA LEU A 69 8.56 5.66 -0.81
C LEU A 69 8.13 6.85 -1.65
N PHE A 70 8.37 8.08 -1.19
CA PHE A 70 8.06 9.28 -1.95
C PHE A 70 8.90 9.39 -3.24
N ALA A 71 10.20 9.05 -3.17
CA ALA A 71 11.05 9.02 -4.35
C ALA A 71 10.59 7.95 -5.35
N ARG A 72 10.23 6.76 -4.87
CA ARG A 72 9.71 5.67 -5.71
C ARG A 72 8.38 6.04 -6.36
N MET A 73 7.48 6.69 -5.63
CA MET A 73 6.21 7.20 -6.15
C MET A 73 6.42 8.09 -7.39
N GLN A 74 7.38 9.01 -7.30
CA GLN A 74 7.73 9.91 -8.40
C GLN A 74 8.39 9.17 -9.59
N GLN A 75 9.24 8.18 -9.32
CA GLN A 75 9.84 7.33 -10.35
C GLN A 75 8.80 6.50 -11.11
N GLU A 76 7.73 6.07 -10.42
CA GLU A 76 6.57 5.40 -11.03
C GLU A 76 5.61 6.37 -11.72
N GLY A 77 5.95 7.67 -11.78
CA GLY A 77 5.17 8.69 -12.49
C GLY A 77 3.89 9.12 -11.78
N VAL A 78 3.73 8.76 -10.50
CA VAL A 78 2.56 9.12 -9.70
C VAL A 78 2.82 10.46 -9.02
N ALA A 79 2.04 11.47 -9.35
CA ALA A 79 2.13 12.76 -8.67
C ALA A 79 1.54 12.67 -7.26
N PRO A 80 2.24 13.15 -6.21
CA PRO A 80 1.67 13.27 -4.89
C PRO A 80 0.46 14.21 -4.91
N ASN A 81 -0.56 13.89 -4.12
CA ASN A 81 -1.67 14.82 -3.91
C ASN A 81 -1.13 16.02 -3.09
N ILE A 82 -1.43 17.24 -3.54
CA ILE A 82 -1.03 18.49 -2.89
C ILE A 82 -1.99 18.81 -1.74
#